data_AF-A0AAN8F9M7-F1
#
_entry.id   AF-A0AAN8F9M7-F1
#
_cell.length_a   1.000
_cell.length_b   1.000
_cell.length_c   1.000
_cell.angle_alpha   90.00
_cell.angle_beta   90.00
_cell.angle_gamma   90.00
#
_symmetry.space_group_name_H-M   'P 1'
#
loop_
_entity.id
_entity.type
_entity.pdbx_description
1 polymer ?
#
loop_
_entity_poly.entity_id
_entity_poly.type
_entity_poly.pdbx_seq_one_letter_code
_entity_poly.pdbx_strand_id
1 'polypeptide(L)'
;SGKDLKSTPIIIADSSDETSLVEMAKQAKVILNAVGPYRLYGEVVVKAAVENGASHVDISGEPAFLEKMQMLYGEKAKEKVSRL
;
A
#
# COMPACT_ATOMS: atom_id res chain seq x y z
N SER A 1 -10.18 17.34 -18.86
CA SER A 1 -8.86 17.93 -19.20
C SER A 1 -7.78 17.01 -18.64
N GLY A 2 -6.86 16.53 -19.47
CA GLY A 2 -5.72 15.75 -18.97
C GLY A 2 -4.71 16.69 -18.32
N LYS A 3 -4.30 16.41 -17.08
CA LYS A 3 -3.13 17.05 -16.50
C LYS A 3 -1.87 16.47 -17.16
N ASP A 4 -0.87 17.31 -17.42
CA ASP A 4 0.48 16.83 -17.74
C ASP A 4 1.10 16.25 -16.47
N LEU A 5 1.55 15.00 -16.54
CA LEU A 5 2.09 14.24 -15.41
C LEU A 5 3.62 14.09 -15.50
N LYS A 6 4.29 14.64 -16.51
CA LYS A 6 5.74 14.47 -16.72
C LYS A 6 6.59 14.97 -15.55
N SER A 7 6.11 15.96 -14.80
CA SER A 7 6.80 16.54 -13.65
C SER A 7 6.35 15.95 -12.30
N THR A 8 5.59 14.83 -12.31
CA THR A 8 5.19 14.17 -11.07
C THR A 8 6.43 13.71 -10.32
N PRO A 9 6.58 14.08 -9.02
CA PRO A 9 7.70 13.61 -8.21
C PRO A 9 7.75 12.08 -8.15
N ILE A 10 8.97 11.54 -8.18
CA ILE A 10 9.22 10.10 -8.05
C ILE A 10 9.74 9.85 -6.64
N ILE A 11 9.11 8.89 -5.95
CA ILE A 11 9.59 8.34 -4.67
C ILE A 11 10.12 6.94 -4.98
N ILE A 12 11.35 6.66 -4.54
CA ILE A 12 11.92 5.32 -4.61
C ILE A 12 11.52 4.58 -3.34
N ALA A 13 10.79 3.49 -3.49
CA ALA A 13 10.37 2.62 -2.40
C ALA A 13 10.60 1.16 -2.82
N ASP A 14 11.43 0.45 -2.06
CA ASP A 14 11.84 -0.92 -2.32
C ASP A 14 11.06 -1.85 -1.37
N SER A 15 10.43 -2.89 -1.91
CA SER A 15 9.67 -3.85 -1.09
C SER A 15 10.56 -4.68 -0.15
N SER A 16 11.87 -4.67 -0.34
CA SER A 16 12.85 -5.27 0.57
C SER A 16 13.38 -4.29 1.63
N ASP A 17 13.04 -3.00 1.55
CA ASP A 17 13.41 -1.97 2.53
C ASP A 17 12.17 -1.36 3.18
N GLU A 18 11.83 -1.86 4.37
CA GLU A 18 10.69 -1.39 5.17
C GLU A 18 10.75 0.11 5.46
N THR A 19 11.94 0.69 5.62
CA THR A 19 12.09 2.13 5.91
C THR A 19 11.62 2.95 4.71
N SER A 20 12.01 2.53 3.50
CA SER A 20 11.61 3.21 2.26
C SER A 20 10.08 3.20 2.07
N LEU A 21 9.41 2.08 2.40
CA LEU A 21 7.96 1.96 2.33
C LEU A 21 7.24 2.85 3.35
N VAL A 22 7.77 2.95 4.58
CA VAL A 22 7.21 3.81 5.62
C VAL A 22 7.31 5.28 5.22
N GLU A 23 8.45 5.72 4.70
CA GLU A 23 8.64 7.12 4.27
C GLU A 23 7.75 7.47 3.06
N MET A 24 7.50 6.52 2.15
CA MET A 24 6.48 6.68 1.11
C MET A 24 5.07 6.77 1.70
N ALA A 25 4.72 5.87 2.62
CA ALA A 25 3.37 5.78 3.18
C ALA A 25 2.98 7.02 3.98
N LYS A 26 3.90 7.63 4.74
CA LYS A 26 3.67 8.88 5.47
C LYS A 26 3.27 10.06 4.58
N GLN A 27 3.62 10.01 3.29
CA GLN A 27 3.32 11.05 2.30
C GLN A 27 2.04 10.77 1.52
N ALA A 28 1.38 9.62 1.76
CA ALA A 28 0.25 9.15 0.99
C ALA A 28 -1.06 9.19 1.79
N LYS A 29 -2.15 9.53 1.11
CA LYS A 29 -3.52 9.24 1.60
C LYS A 29 -3.99 7.87 1.15
N VAL A 30 -3.57 7.48 -0.06
CA VAL A 30 -3.89 6.20 -0.70
C VAL A 30 -2.64 5.72 -1.43
N ILE A 31 -2.32 4.44 -1.28
CA ILE A 31 -1.30 3.72 -2.05
C ILE A 31 -2.04 2.78 -2.99
N LEU A 32 -1.81 2.94 -4.30
CA LEU A 32 -2.35 2.06 -5.33
C LEU A 32 -1.23 1.12 -5.81
N ASN A 33 -1.30 -0.15 -5.42
CA ASN A 33 -0.30 -1.14 -5.79
C ASN A 33 -0.74 -1.95 -7.02
N ALA A 34 -0.21 -1.56 -8.18
CA ALA A 34 -0.50 -2.21 -9.45
C ALA A 34 0.48 -3.35 -9.82
N VAL A 35 1.42 -3.70 -8.94
CA VAL A 35 2.50 -4.64 -9.25
C VAL A 35 2.58 -5.76 -8.21
N GLY A 36 2.31 -6.98 -8.69
CA GLY A 36 2.56 -8.21 -7.94
C GLY A 36 3.96 -8.78 -8.18
N PRO A 37 4.26 -10.00 -7.68
CA PRO A 37 3.35 -10.94 -7.01
C PRO A 37 2.99 -10.54 -5.58
N TYR A 38 1.69 -10.41 -5.28
CA TYR A 38 1.19 -9.85 -4.01
C TYR A 38 1.43 -10.78 -2.83
N ARG A 39 1.27 -12.09 -3.00
CA ARG A 39 1.62 -13.09 -1.98
C ARG A 39 3.06 -12.99 -1.46
N LEU A 40 4.00 -12.51 -2.29
CA LEU A 40 5.41 -12.43 -1.93
C LEU A 40 5.78 -11.04 -1.38
N TYR A 41 5.27 -9.97 -2.01
CA TYR A 41 5.74 -8.61 -1.75
C TYR A 41 4.64 -7.63 -1.32
N GLY A 42 3.37 -8.04 -1.34
CA GLY A 42 2.23 -7.15 -1.07
C GLY A 42 2.05 -6.83 0.40
N GLU A 43 2.37 -7.77 1.30
CA GLU A 43 2.12 -7.61 2.74
C GLU A 43 2.90 -6.44 3.35
N VAL A 44 4.17 -6.28 2.98
CA VAL A 44 5.01 -5.18 3.48
C VAL A 44 4.47 -3.81 3.06
N VAL A 45 3.84 -3.71 1.88
CA VAL A 45 3.20 -2.48 1.38
C VAL A 45 1.89 -2.20 2.16
N VAL A 46 1.06 -3.23 2.36
CA VAL A 46 -0.17 -3.15 3.16
C VAL A 46 0.14 -2.70 4.58
N LYS A 47 1.13 -3.33 5.22
CA LYS A 47 1.59 -2.97 6.57
C LYS A 47 2.02 -1.51 6.60
N ALA A 48 2.93 -1.09 5.72
CA ALA A 48 3.42 0.28 5.70
C ALA A 48 2.28 1.30 5.52
N ALA A 49 1.33 1.03 4.62
CA ALA A 49 0.16 1.88 4.41
C ALA A 49 -0.68 2.02 5.68
N VAL A 50 -1.14 0.90 6.24
CA VAL A 50 -2.04 0.87 7.38
C VAL A 50 -1.42 1.49 8.62
N GLU A 51 -0.16 1.17 8.90
CA GLU A 51 0.53 1.68 10.10
C GLU A 51 0.72 3.20 10.08
N ASN A 52 0.84 3.78 8.88
CA ASN A 52 1.02 5.21 8.68
C ASN A 52 -0.27 5.94 8.26
N GLY A 53 -1.43 5.28 8.31
CA GLY A 53 -2.74 5.90 8.07
C GLY A 53 -3.07 6.14 6.59
N ALA A 54 -2.30 5.57 5.67
CA ALA A 54 -2.66 5.54 4.25
C ALA A 54 -3.61 4.37 3.97
N SER A 55 -4.61 4.58 3.11
CA SER A 55 -5.39 3.47 2.56
C SER A 55 -4.56 2.71 1.52
N HIS A 56 -4.78 1.42 1.38
CA HIS A 56 -4.14 0.58 0.36
C HIS A 56 -5.22 0.03 -0.57
N VAL A 57 -4.92 0.01 -1.86
CA VAL A 57 -5.75 -0.60 -2.90
C VAL A 57 -4.81 -1.30 -3.87
N ASP A 58 -5.16 -2.52 -4.31
CA ASP A 58 -4.42 -3.23 -5.34
C ASP A 58 -5.34 -3.86 -6.38
N ILE A 59 -4.73 -4.39 -7.44
CA ILE A 59 -5.41 -5.12 -8.51
C ILE A 59 -5.22 -6.64 -8.34
N SER A 60 -4.99 -7.11 -7.10
CA SER A 60 -4.70 -8.51 -6.84
C SER A 60 -5.91 -9.39 -7.16
N GLY A 61 -5.66 -10.45 -7.94
CA GLY A 61 -6.58 -11.55 -8.16
C GLY A 61 -6.26 -12.77 -7.29
N GLU A 62 -5.59 -12.60 -6.15
CA GLU A 62 -5.07 -13.68 -5.30
C GLU A 62 -5.90 -13.83 -4.01
N PRO A 63 -6.90 -14.74 -3.92
CA PRO A 63 -7.84 -14.77 -2.80
C PRO A 63 -7.19 -15.01 -1.43
N ALA A 64 -6.23 -15.93 -1.37
CA ALA A 64 -5.51 -16.22 -0.13
C ALA A 64 -4.72 -15.02 0.40
N PHE A 65 -4.23 -14.15 -0.49
CA PHE A 65 -3.57 -12.90 -0.07
C PHE A 65 -4.60 -11.90 0.47
N LEU A 66 -5.70 -11.68 -0.26
CA LEU A 66 -6.77 -10.75 0.14
C LEU A 66 -7.34 -11.11 1.51
N GLU A 67 -7.68 -12.39 1.72
CA GLU A 67 -8.18 -12.89 3.01
C GLU A 67 -7.14 -12.70 4.12
N LYS A 68 -5.88 -13.03 3.86
CA LYS A 68 -4.79 -12.85 4.82
C LYS A 68 -4.62 -11.39 5.22
N MET A 69 -4.63 -10.46 4.27
CA MET A 69 -4.46 -9.02 4.56
C MET A 69 -5.64 -8.47 5.35
N GLN A 70 -6.87 -8.86 5.01
CA GLN A 70 -8.06 -8.48 5.75
C GLN A 70 -8.03 -8.98 7.20
N MET A 71 -7.61 -10.24 7.42
CA MET A 71 -7.49 -10.81 8.77
C MET A 71 -6.40 -10.13 9.60
N LEU A 72 -5.23 -9.84 9.01
CA LEU A 72 -4.10 -9.28 9.74
C LEU A 72 -4.20 -7.77 9.99
N TYR A 73 -4.72 -7.01 9.03
CA TYR A 73 -4.64 -5.55 9.02
C TYR A 73 -6.00 -4.83 8.99
N GLY A 74 -7.11 -5.55 8.77
CA GLY A 74 -8.43 -4.95 8.59
C GLY A 74 -8.94 -4.14 9.77
N GLU A 75 -8.78 -4.63 11.00
CA GLU A 75 -9.19 -3.90 12.21
C GLU A 75 -8.31 -2.66 12.44
N LYS A 76 -6.99 -2.82 12.29
CA LYS A 76 -6.02 -1.71 12.42
C LYS A 76 -6.28 -0.61 11.38
N ALA A 77 -6.67 -0.98 10.16
CA ALA A 77 -7.03 -0.01 9.12
C ALA A 77 -8.22 0.85 9.56
N LYS A 78 -9.29 0.24 10.09
CA LYS A 78 -10.46 0.96 10.62
C LYS A 78 -10.07 1.93 11.74
N GLU A 79 -9.22 1.51 12.68
CA GLU A 79 -8.73 2.37 13.77
C GLU A 79 -7.96 3.59 13.25
N LYS A 80 -7.19 3.42 12.18
CA LYS A 80 -6.36 4.47 11.58
C LYS A 80 -7.10 5.35 10.56
N VAL A 81 -8.42 5.15 10.39
CA VAL A 81 -9.23 5.78 9.33
C VAL A 81 -8.67 5.50 7.92
N SER A 82 -7.89 4.42 7.79
CA SER A 82 -7.42 3.87 6.52
C SER A 82 -8.31 2.70 6.09
N ARG A 83 -8.16 2.26 4.84
CA ARG A 83 -8.95 1.15 4.26
C ARG A 83 -8.04 0.22 3.48
N LEU A 84 -8.47 -1.04 3.41
CA LEU A 84 -7.95 -2.11 2.56
C LEU A 84 -8.99 -2.48 1.52
#